data_AF-A0A5M4B1X1-F1
#
_entry.id   AF-A0A5M4B1X1-F1
#
_cell.length_a   1.000
_cell.length_b   1.000
_cell.length_c   1.000
_cell.angle_alpha   90.00
_cell.angle_beta   90.00
_cell.angle_gamma   90.00
#
_symmetry.space_group_name_H-M   'P 1'
#
loop_
_entity.id
_entity.type
_entity.pdbx_description
1 polymer ?
#
loop_
_entity_poly.entity_id
_entity_poly.type
_entity_poly.pdbx_seq_one_letter_code
_entity_poly.pdbx_strand_id
1 'polypeptide(L)'
;MNIPTQGYEVAAGEQLSLVAQANNADGASYSWTSDGQVVSQEQTYNFSSDVPGVYQIELKVATTQGAASTQFKVTVTSSPYITKVFDYQYGPGQHASGITTNESDNFVGEPWADGKSFVHLGGWGGYIIASFDHTVKNSDGYDFAVYAQPGASSEPGVVYVMKDTNGNGKPDDGAWLQLKGSEYDNTETIHNYEVTYYKPADGGNVTWKDNQGNTGELVPNYGTDSWWWAGYGDKTEVTFDGERLPNAYVNTSTDSSTESWALRDNLFTWGYAETYNNQDYDTKMKANRFDISNAVNADGSPANLDGIDFIKVQSSVFQIAGWLNEVSTEVSGAVDLNMLDNAN
;
A
#
# COMPACT_ATOMS: atom_id res chain seq x y z
N MET A 1 33.73 -6.34 -22.51
CA MET A 1 32.97 -6.09 -21.28
C MET A 1 32.87 -7.38 -20.49
N ASN A 2 32.83 -7.33 -19.16
CA ASN A 2 32.70 -8.53 -18.31
C ASN A 2 31.22 -8.86 -18.09
N ILE A 3 30.72 -9.88 -18.79
CA ILE A 3 29.34 -10.35 -18.71
C ILE A 3 29.30 -11.53 -17.74
N PRO A 4 28.47 -11.50 -16.69
CA PRO A 4 28.30 -12.65 -15.81
C PRO A 4 27.73 -13.85 -16.58
N THR A 5 28.06 -15.07 -16.15
CA THR A 5 27.63 -16.31 -16.84
C THR A 5 26.10 -16.42 -16.99
N GLN A 6 25.35 -15.89 -16.02
CA GLN A 6 23.89 -15.88 -16.00
C GLN A 6 23.26 -14.65 -16.68
N GLY A 7 24.08 -13.70 -17.16
CA GLY A 7 23.63 -12.37 -17.56
C GLY A 7 23.59 -11.39 -16.39
N TYR A 8 22.98 -10.23 -16.62
CA TYR A 8 22.72 -9.24 -15.57
C TYR A 8 21.31 -9.38 -15.01
N GLU A 9 21.11 -8.87 -13.81
CA GLU A 9 19.81 -8.78 -13.15
C GLU A 9 19.60 -7.34 -12.67
N VAL A 10 18.37 -6.85 -12.75
CA VAL A 10 17.95 -5.52 -12.30
C VAL A 10 16.48 -5.58 -11.88
N ALA A 11 16.08 -4.85 -10.85
CA ALA A 11 14.67 -4.78 -10.47
C ALA A 11 13.84 -4.00 -11.50
N ALA A 12 12.55 -4.28 -11.60
CA ALA A 12 11.64 -3.49 -12.42
C ALA A 12 11.70 -1.99 -12.04
N GLY A 13 11.76 -1.11 -13.03
CA GLY A 13 11.87 0.34 -12.86
C GLY A 13 13.26 0.86 -12.48
N GLU A 14 14.21 -0.01 -12.12
CA GLU A 14 15.59 0.38 -11.87
C GLU A 14 16.42 0.50 -13.17
N GLN A 15 17.57 1.16 -13.07
CA GLN A 15 18.48 1.38 -14.18
C GLN A 15 19.76 0.55 -14.03
N LEU A 16 20.11 -0.18 -15.10
CA LEU A 16 21.37 -0.91 -15.24
C LEU A 16 22.25 -0.22 -16.29
N SER A 17 23.39 0.33 -15.86
CA SER A 17 24.35 0.94 -16.77
C SER A 17 25.31 -0.08 -17.39
N LEU A 18 25.21 -0.28 -18.70
CA LEU A 18 26.03 -1.20 -19.48
C LEU A 18 27.07 -0.41 -20.28
N VAL A 19 28.35 -0.56 -19.95
CA VAL A 19 29.45 0.15 -20.62
C VAL A 19 30.18 -0.78 -21.57
N ALA A 20 30.21 -0.43 -22.86
CA ALA A 20 30.96 -1.18 -23.86
C ALA A 20 32.47 -1.08 -23.59
N GLN A 21 33.12 -2.24 -23.53
CA GLN A 21 34.57 -2.35 -23.43
C GLN A 21 35.07 -3.27 -24.55
N ALA A 22 35.86 -2.71 -25.46
CA ALA A 22 36.45 -3.40 -26.60
C ALA A 22 37.92 -2.97 -26.78
N ASN A 23 38.76 -3.91 -27.22
CA ASN A 23 40.16 -3.64 -27.55
C ASN A 23 40.24 -3.06 -28.98
N ASN A 24 41.21 -2.17 -29.23
CA ASN A 24 41.42 -1.51 -30.53
C ASN A 24 40.18 -0.76 -31.05
N ALA A 25 39.49 -0.06 -30.16
CA ALA A 25 38.19 0.59 -30.42
C ALA A 25 38.31 2.09 -30.75
N ASP A 26 39.49 2.60 -31.12
CA ASP A 26 39.67 4.00 -31.50
C ASP A 26 38.81 4.33 -32.75
N GLY A 27 37.92 5.32 -32.61
CA GLY A 27 36.96 5.68 -33.66
C GLY A 27 35.89 4.61 -33.91
N ALA A 28 35.65 3.71 -32.97
CA ALA A 28 34.58 2.72 -33.07
C ALA A 28 33.19 3.34 -32.98
N SER A 29 32.25 2.70 -33.65
CA SER A 29 30.80 2.90 -33.50
C SER A 29 30.21 1.79 -32.66
N TYR A 30 29.16 2.12 -31.89
CA TYR A 30 28.47 1.20 -30.99
C TYR A 30 27.02 1.05 -31.46
N SER A 31 26.46 -0.13 -31.27
CA SER A 31 25.04 -0.39 -31.47
C SER A 31 24.60 -1.40 -30.42
N TRP A 32 23.68 -0.98 -29.57
CA TRP A 32 23.00 -1.83 -28.61
C TRP A 32 21.62 -2.17 -29.16
N THR A 33 21.24 -3.45 -29.09
CA THR A 33 19.86 -3.87 -29.37
C THR A 33 19.27 -4.59 -28.17
N SER A 34 17.97 -4.41 -27.94
CA SER A 34 17.16 -5.22 -27.04
C SER A 34 16.12 -5.95 -27.87
N ASP A 35 16.11 -7.27 -27.80
CA ASP A 35 15.22 -8.16 -28.56
C ASP A 35 15.21 -7.82 -30.08
N GLY A 36 16.39 -7.45 -30.59
CA GLY A 36 16.63 -7.11 -31.99
C GLY A 36 16.31 -5.66 -32.39
N GLN A 37 15.75 -4.84 -31.49
CA GLN A 37 15.50 -3.41 -31.74
C GLN A 37 16.66 -2.55 -31.25
N VAL A 38 17.13 -1.59 -32.05
CA VAL A 38 18.22 -0.69 -31.66
C VAL A 38 17.73 0.25 -30.54
N VAL A 39 18.41 0.19 -29.39
CA VAL A 39 18.06 0.97 -28.18
C VAL A 39 19.10 2.04 -27.84
N SER A 40 20.33 1.91 -28.32
CA SER A 40 21.38 2.92 -28.14
C SER A 40 22.47 2.78 -29.20
N GLN A 41 23.13 3.89 -29.53
CA GLN A 41 24.36 3.92 -30.35
C GLN A 41 25.54 4.52 -29.58
N GLU A 42 25.36 4.77 -28.30
CA GLU A 42 26.39 5.31 -27.41
C GLU A 42 27.29 4.20 -26.87
N GLN A 43 28.47 4.57 -26.37
CA GLN A 43 29.37 3.61 -25.70
C GLN A 43 28.72 3.02 -24.44
N THR A 44 27.87 3.79 -23.76
CA THR A 44 27.10 3.37 -22.59
C THR A 44 25.63 3.23 -22.96
N TYR A 45 25.02 2.11 -22.59
CA TYR A 45 23.59 1.91 -22.63
C TYR A 45 23.04 1.77 -21.22
N ASN A 46 22.16 2.68 -20.83
CA ASN A 46 21.43 2.60 -19.57
C ASN A 46 20.12 1.84 -19.82
N PHE A 47 20.13 0.54 -19.55
CA PHE A 47 18.96 -0.31 -19.65
C PHE A 47 18.00 -0.04 -18.47
N SER A 48 16.70 -0.03 -18.74
CA SER A 48 15.64 -0.02 -17.72
C SER A 48 14.36 -0.57 -18.35
N SER A 49 13.55 -1.26 -17.55
CA SER A 49 12.21 -1.69 -17.93
C SER A 49 11.34 -1.82 -16.68
N ASP A 50 10.08 -1.41 -16.78
CA ASP A 50 9.06 -1.60 -15.74
C ASP A 50 8.41 -2.99 -15.84
N VAL A 51 8.72 -3.76 -16.88
CA VAL A 51 8.10 -5.07 -17.14
C VAL A 51 9.08 -6.19 -16.77
N PRO A 52 8.78 -6.98 -15.73
CA PRO A 52 9.55 -8.17 -15.38
C PRO A 52 9.67 -9.15 -16.55
N GLY A 53 10.84 -9.75 -16.72
CA GLY A 53 11.09 -10.64 -17.84
C GLY A 53 12.55 -10.75 -18.20
N VAL A 54 12.83 -11.49 -19.28
CA VAL A 54 14.21 -11.68 -19.78
C VAL A 54 14.34 -10.99 -21.12
N TYR A 55 15.25 -10.02 -21.18
CA TYR A 55 15.55 -9.23 -22.36
C TYR A 55 16.87 -9.70 -22.96
N GLN A 56 16.88 -9.94 -24.28
CA GLN A 56 18.11 -10.30 -24.97
C GLN A 56 18.81 -9.04 -25.49
N ILE A 57 19.96 -8.74 -24.91
CA ILE A 57 20.77 -7.58 -25.28
C ILE A 57 21.90 -8.03 -26.21
N GLU A 58 22.06 -7.33 -27.34
CA GLU A 58 23.25 -7.45 -28.20
C GLU A 58 24.03 -6.14 -28.17
N LEU A 59 25.34 -6.23 -27.95
CA LEU A 59 26.29 -5.16 -28.24
C LEU A 59 27.05 -5.50 -29.53
N LYS A 60 27.05 -4.58 -30.48
CA LYS A 60 27.94 -4.60 -31.65
C LYS A 60 28.87 -3.40 -31.61
N VAL A 61 30.17 -3.66 -31.80
CA VAL A 61 31.23 -2.64 -31.90
C VAL A 61 31.90 -2.77 -33.26
N ALA A 62 31.99 -1.68 -34.01
CA ALA A 62 32.55 -1.68 -35.36
C ALA A 62 33.53 -0.52 -35.60
N THR A 63 34.65 -0.82 -36.25
CA THR A 63 35.62 0.15 -36.78
C THR A 63 35.68 0.03 -38.30
N THR A 64 36.50 0.84 -38.96
CA THR A 64 36.78 0.68 -40.40
C THR A 64 37.48 -0.63 -40.75
N GLN A 65 38.06 -1.33 -39.78
CA GLN A 65 38.83 -2.56 -39.97
C GLN A 65 38.01 -3.84 -39.72
N GLY A 66 36.85 -3.74 -39.06
CA GLY A 66 36.02 -4.90 -38.76
C GLY A 66 34.95 -4.62 -37.70
N ALA A 67 34.19 -5.65 -37.33
CA ALA A 67 33.17 -5.59 -36.29
C ALA A 67 33.18 -6.85 -35.43
N ALA A 68 32.78 -6.70 -34.18
CA ALA A 68 32.53 -7.79 -33.24
C ALA A 68 31.19 -7.57 -32.55
N SER A 69 30.54 -8.65 -32.14
CA SER A 69 29.32 -8.59 -31.33
C SER A 69 29.35 -9.60 -30.19
N THR A 70 28.57 -9.31 -29.15
CA THR A 70 28.29 -10.20 -28.03
C THR A 70 26.83 -10.07 -27.64
N GLN A 71 26.23 -11.17 -27.21
CA GLN A 71 24.84 -11.23 -26.74
C GLN A 71 24.80 -11.74 -25.30
N PHE A 72 23.87 -11.21 -24.52
CA PHE A 72 23.65 -11.61 -23.14
C PHE A 72 22.24 -11.25 -22.67
N LYS A 73 21.84 -11.86 -21.56
CA LYS A 73 20.54 -11.63 -20.94
C LYS A 73 20.61 -10.51 -19.91
N VAL A 74 19.56 -9.71 -19.86
CA VAL A 74 19.21 -8.91 -18.68
C VAL A 74 17.87 -9.43 -18.16
N THR A 75 17.86 -9.93 -16.93
CA THR A 75 16.64 -10.35 -16.24
C THR A 75 16.12 -9.18 -15.40
N VAL A 76 14.87 -8.80 -15.65
CA VAL A 76 14.14 -7.83 -14.85
C VAL A 76 13.28 -8.61 -13.86
N THR A 77 13.51 -8.40 -12.56
CA THR A 77 12.83 -9.13 -11.48
C THR A 77 11.67 -8.32 -10.88
N SER A 78 10.64 -9.03 -10.43
CA SER A 78 9.55 -8.49 -9.62
C SER A 78 9.94 -8.43 -8.15
N SER A 79 9.42 -7.43 -7.44
CA SER A 79 9.43 -7.36 -5.99
C SER A 79 8.22 -8.10 -5.41
N PRO A 80 8.38 -8.91 -4.33
CA PRO A 80 7.23 -9.45 -3.61
C PRO A 80 6.46 -8.36 -2.85
N TYR A 81 7.06 -7.19 -2.62
CA TYR A 81 6.48 -6.09 -1.86
C TYR A 81 5.87 -5.01 -2.76
N ILE A 82 5.00 -4.17 -2.17
CA ILE A 82 4.49 -2.94 -2.80
C ILE A 82 5.63 -2.13 -3.42
N THR A 83 5.44 -1.67 -4.65
CA THR A 83 6.45 -0.88 -5.38
C THR A 83 6.05 0.57 -5.56
N LYS A 84 4.76 0.90 -5.37
CA LYS A 84 4.26 2.25 -5.63
C LYS A 84 3.03 2.60 -4.80
N VAL A 85 3.02 3.83 -4.27
CA VAL A 85 1.81 4.47 -3.71
C VAL A 85 1.24 5.44 -4.75
N PHE A 86 -0.08 5.37 -4.95
CA PHE A 86 -0.82 6.23 -5.88
C PHE A 86 -1.50 7.39 -5.20
N ASP A 87 -2.05 7.16 -4.01
CA ASP A 87 -2.70 8.17 -3.21
C ASP A 87 -2.58 7.81 -1.73
N TYR A 88 -2.51 8.83 -0.91
CA TYR A 88 -2.46 8.74 0.54
C TYR A 88 -3.17 9.95 1.11
N GLN A 89 -4.19 9.71 1.91
CA GLN A 89 -4.94 10.75 2.60
C GLN A 89 -4.98 10.40 4.07
N TYR A 90 -4.27 11.18 4.88
CA TYR A 90 -4.33 11.09 6.33
C TYR A 90 -5.71 11.53 6.81
N GLY A 91 -6.48 10.62 7.39
CA GLY A 91 -7.76 10.91 8.00
C GLY A 91 -7.62 11.83 9.21
N PRO A 92 -8.70 12.40 9.70
CA PRO A 92 -8.59 13.32 10.83
C PRO A 92 -8.02 12.55 12.05
N GLY A 93 -6.93 13.01 12.68
CA GLY A 93 -6.23 12.27 13.74
C GLY A 93 -5.10 13.06 14.43
N GLN A 94 -4.63 12.56 15.58
CA GLN A 94 -3.67 13.21 16.48
C GLN A 94 -2.29 13.47 15.90
N HIS A 95 -1.90 12.70 14.90
CA HIS A 95 -0.60 12.78 14.27
C HIS A 95 -0.52 13.79 13.13
N ALA A 96 -1.59 14.50 12.75
CA ALA A 96 -1.62 15.30 11.50
C ALA A 96 -0.47 16.33 11.40
N SER A 97 -0.02 16.90 12.52
CA SER A 97 1.12 17.83 12.53
C SER A 97 2.49 17.18 12.28
N GLY A 98 2.61 15.87 12.51
CA GLY A 98 3.82 15.07 12.29
C GLY A 98 3.84 14.35 10.94
N ILE A 99 2.71 14.29 10.23
CA ILE A 99 2.61 13.70 8.90
C ILE A 99 3.48 14.49 7.92
N THR A 100 4.46 13.82 7.32
CA THR A 100 5.36 14.44 6.35
C THR A 100 4.94 14.12 4.92
N THR A 101 5.42 14.90 3.95
CA THR A 101 5.10 14.67 2.52
C THR A 101 5.54 13.31 1.99
N ASN A 102 6.50 12.66 2.67
CA ASN A 102 7.10 11.40 2.24
C ASN A 102 6.71 10.23 3.16
N GLU A 103 5.78 10.43 4.08
CA GLU A 103 5.41 9.36 5.01
C GLU A 103 4.91 8.10 4.30
N SER A 104 4.15 8.27 3.23
CA SER A 104 3.65 7.17 2.40
C SER A 104 4.77 6.30 1.79
N ASP A 105 5.99 6.83 1.66
CA ASP A 105 7.14 6.06 1.16
C ASP A 105 7.48 4.89 2.09
N ASN A 106 7.09 4.95 3.37
CA ASN A 106 7.21 3.85 4.32
C ASN A 106 6.37 2.61 3.92
N PHE A 107 5.39 2.75 3.03
CA PHE A 107 4.55 1.65 2.56
C PHE A 107 5.13 0.90 1.35
N VAL A 108 6.20 1.41 0.73
CA VAL A 108 6.85 0.85 -0.46
C VAL A 108 8.05 0.00 -0.07
N GLY A 109 8.22 -1.19 -0.66
CA GLY A 109 9.34 -2.12 -0.50
C GLY A 109 9.25 -2.99 0.75
N GLU A 110 10.35 -3.67 1.10
CA GLU A 110 10.40 -4.53 2.30
C GLU A 110 10.12 -3.72 3.59
N PRO A 111 9.10 -4.10 4.39
CA PRO A 111 8.78 -3.44 5.65
C PRO A 111 9.91 -3.59 6.68
N TRP A 112 10.13 -2.57 7.51
CA TRP A 112 11.15 -2.54 8.58
C TRP A 112 12.63 -2.61 8.12
N ALA A 113 12.88 -2.74 6.81
CA ALA A 113 14.21 -2.62 6.23
C ALA A 113 14.62 -1.14 6.09
N ASP A 114 15.93 -0.89 6.01
CA ASP A 114 16.52 0.41 5.66
C ASP A 114 16.02 1.62 6.48
N GLY A 115 15.60 1.39 7.72
CA GLY A 115 15.11 2.45 8.60
C GLY A 115 13.67 2.91 8.33
N LYS A 116 12.89 2.15 7.55
CA LYS A 116 11.46 2.41 7.34
C LYS A 116 10.66 2.35 8.64
N SER A 117 9.61 3.17 8.66
CA SER A 117 8.61 3.24 9.71
C SER A 117 7.26 2.71 9.21
N PHE A 118 6.19 3.06 9.89
CA PHE A 118 4.79 2.87 9.48
C PHE A 118 4.21 4.18 8.93
N VAL A 119 3.04 4.05 8.30
CA VAL A 119 2.17 5.12 7.81
C VAL A 119 0.97 5.21 8.73
N HIS A 120 0.69 6.38 9.26
CA HIS A 120 -0.54 6.62 10.00
C HIS A 120 -1.67 6.89 9.01
N LEU A 121 -2.82 6.22 9.15
CA LEU A 121 -3.99 6.55 8.36
C LEU A 121 -4.88 7.57 9.06
N GLY A 122 -4.70 7.81 10.36
CA GLY A 122 -5.58 8.69 11.14
C GLY A 122 -6.96 8.04 11.35
N GLY A 123 -7.90 8.82 11.87
CA GLY A 123 -9.26 8.36 12.12
C GLY A 123 -10.05 8.00 10.85
N TRP A 124 -11.33 7.65 11.04
CA TRP A 124 -12.20 7.12 9.98
C TRP A 124 -12.08 7.87 8.65
N GLY A 125 -11.95 7.10 7.57
CA GLY A 125 -11.89 7.60 6.21
C GLY A 125 -10.48 7.70 5.66
N GLY A 126 -9.47 7.94 6.50
CA GLY A 126 -8.07 8.00 6.06
C GLY A 126 -7.58 6.70 5.41
N TYR A 127 -6.77 6.80 4.37
CA TYR A 127 -6.41 5.67 3.53
C TYR A 127 -5.08 5.80 2.82
N ILE A 128 -4.58 4.66 2.32
CA ILE A 128 -3.48 4.57 1.37
C ILE A 128 -3.84 3.64 0.22
N ILE A 129 -3.50 4.02 -1.02
CA ILE A 129 -3.68 3.24 -2.25
C ILE A 129 -2.32 2.92 -2.84
N ALA A 130 -2.05 1.64 -3.08
CA ALA A 130 -0.75 1.18 -3.55
C ALA A 130 -0.85 0.00 -4.52
N SER A 131 0.24 -0.29 -5.24
CA SER A 131 0.34 -1.44 -6.14
C SER A 131 1.56 -2.31 -5.88
N PHE A 132 1.43 -3.57 -6.27
CA PHE A 132 2.54 -4.44 -6.62
C PHE A 132 3.05 -4.09 -8.03
N ASP A 133 4.21 -4.62 -8.42
CA ASP A 133 4.72 -4.53 -9.82
C ASP A 133 4.26 -5.71 -10.70
N HIS A 134 3.38 -6.55 -10.17
CA HIS A 134 2.84 -7.74 -10.79
C HIS A 134 1.44 -8.01 -10.23
N THR A 135 0.69 -8.89 -10.90
CA THR A 135 -0.58 -9.39 -10.37
C THR A 135 -0.32 -10.42 -9.28
N VAL A 136 -0.74 -10.11 -8.05
CA VAL A 136 -0.80 -11.08 -6.95
C VAL A 136 -1.90 -12.08 -7.28
N LYS A 137 -1.50 -13.34 -7.42
CA LYS A 137 -2.41 -14.40 -7.83
C LYS A 137 -3.32 -14.81 -6.66
N ASN A 138 -4.62 -14.99 -6.95
CA ASN A 138 -5.53 -15.66 -6.04
C ASN A 138 -5.29 -17.18 -6.08
N SER A 139 -4.93 -17.74 -4.94
CA SER A 139 -4.57 -19.12 -4.69
C SER A 139 -5.43 -19.68 -3.54
N ASP A 140 -5.26 -20.97 -3.22
CA ASP A 140 -5.94 -21.53 -2.05
C ASP A 140 -5.32 -20.97 -0.75
N GLY A 141 -6.09 -20.22 0.03
CA GLY A 141 -5.66 -19.69 1.32
C GLY A 141 -5.31 -18.21 1.27
N TYR A 142 -4.34 -17.78 2.08
CA TYR A 142 -3.92 -16.37 2.08
C TYR A 142 -2.96 -16.07 0.94
N ASP A 143 -3.21 -14.99 0.20
CA ASP A 143 -2.45 -14.61 -0.99
C ASP A 143 -1.47 -13.47 -0.73
N PHE A 144 -1.83 -12.55 0.15
CA PHE A 144 -0.98 -11.41 0.52
C PHE A 144 -1.11 -11.08 2.00
N ALA A 145 -0.22 -10.25 2.52
CA ALA A 145 -0.30 -9.73 3.88
C ALA A 145 -0.03 -8.23 3.94
N VAL A 146 -0.71 -7.53 4.85
CA VAL A 146 -0.50 -6.11 5.16
C VAL A 146 0.17 -6.00 6.53
N TYR A 147 1.31 -5.31 6.58
CA TYR A 147 2.12 -5.18 7.78
C TYR A 147 1.56 -4.11 8.71
N ALA A 148 1.43 -4.48 9.98
CA ALA A 148 0.90 -3.66 11.06
C ALA A 148 2.04 -2.98 11.86
N GLN A 149 1.73 -1.92 12.60
CA GLN A 149 2.69 -1.33 13.53
C GLN A 149 3.19 -2.37 14.57
N PRO A 150 4.49 -2.50 14.84
CA PRO A 150 4.97 -3.44 15.85
C PRO A 150 4.62 -3.00 17.28
N GLY A 151 3.65 -3.67 17.90
CA GLY A 151 3.40 -3.57 19.34
C GLY A 151 2.34 -2.55 19.77
N ALA A 152 1.53 -2.04 18.84
CA ALA A 152 0.29 -1.33 19.16
C ALA A 152 -0.85 -2.26 19.60
N SER A 153 -1.94 -1.65 20.06
CA SER A 153 -3.25 -2.32 20.22
C SER A 153 -4.01 -2.26 18.89
N SER A 154 -4.98 -3.15 18.66
CA SER A 154 -5.63 -3.26 17.34
C SER A 154 -6.40 -1.99 16.96
N GLU A 155 -6.19 -1.51 15.73
CA GLU A 155 -6.92 -0.37 15.14
C GLU A 155 -7.45 -0.76 13.75
N PRO A 156 -8.54 -1.54 13.69
CA PRO A 156 -8.95 -2.28 12.49
C PRO A 156 -9.16 -1.40 11.26
N GLY A 157 -8.44 -1.74 10.18
CA GLY A 157 -8.62 -1.15 8.85
C GLY A 157 -9.26 -2.10 7.85
N VAL A 158 -10.14 -1.60 6.98
CA VAL A 158 -10.67 -2.38 5.85
C VAL A 158 -9.67 -2.37 4.71
N VAL A 159 -9.52 -3.52 4.06
CA VAL A 159 -8.74 -3.67 2.83
C VAL A 159 -9.68 -3.84 1.64
N TYR A 160 -9.47 -3.01 0.62
CA TYR A 160 -10.10 -3.15 -0.68
C TYR A 160 -9.04 -3.50 -1.72
N VAL A 161 -9.49 -4.14 -2.79
CA VAL A 161 -8.61 -4.62 -3.87
C VAL A 161 -9.16 -4.24 -5.23
N MET A 162 -8.26 -4.17 -6.21
CA MET A 162 -8.60 -3.96 -7.62
C MET A 162 -7.59 -4.67 -8.51
N LYS A 163 -8.07 -5.17 -9.65
CA LYS A 163 -7.26 -5.75 -10.73
C LYS A 163 -7.07 -4.73 -11.85
N ASP A 164 -5.87 -4.67 -12.43
CA ASP A 164 -5.58 -3.92 -13.65
C ASP A 164 -6.01 -4.76 -14.87
N THR A 165 -7.26 -4.60 -15.27
CA THR A 165 -7.84 -5.30 -16.43
C THR A 165 -7.46 -4.66 -17.76
N ASN A 166 -7.13 -3.37 -17.78
CA ASN A 166 -6.79 -2.61 -18.97
C ASN A 166 -5.27 -2.54 -19.23
N GLY A 167 -4.44 -2.87 -18.23
CA GLY A 167 -2.98 -2.95 -18.32
C GLY A 167 -2.27 -1.60 -18.30
N ASN A 168 -2.87 -0.56 -17.73
CA ASN A 168 -2.31 0.80 -17.71
C ASN A 168 -1.48 1.12 -16.46
N GLY A 169 -1.42 0.18 -15.50
CA GLY A 169 -0.71 0.33 -14.24
C GLY A 169 -1.34 1.38 -13.31
N LYS A 170 -2.66 1.57 -13.33
CA LYS A 170 -3.39 2.52 -12.49
C LYS A 170 -4.63 1.87 -11.86
N PRO A 171 -5.00 2.27 -10.63
CA PRO A 171 -6.23 1.81 -9.97
C PRO A 171 -7.46 2.57 -10.51
N ASP A 172 -7.77 2.43 -11.80
CA ASP A 172 -8.89 3.13 -12.48
C ASP A 172 -9.88 2.21 -13.21
N ASP A 173 -9.89 0.92 -12.86
CA ASP A 173 -10.59 -0.14 -13.60
C ASP A 173 -11.94 -0.58 -13.03
N GLY A 174 -12.50 0.22 -12.13
CA GLY A 174 -13.84 0.01 -11.62
C GLY A 174 -13.99 0.45 -10.18
N ALA A 175 -15.00 -0.11 -9.52
CA ALA A 175 -15.19 0.10 -8.09
C ALA A 175 -14.17 -0.73 -7.29
N TRP A 176 -13.73 -0.18 -6.17
CA TRP A 176 -12.98 -0.92 -5.16
C TRP A 176 -13.82 -2.08 -4.62
N LEU A 177 -13.25 -3.28 -4.58
CA LEU A 177 -13.90 -4.46 -4.03
C LEU A 177 -13.40 -4.66 -2.60
N GLN A 178 -14.30 -4.65 -1.63
CA GLN A 178 -13.94 -4.94 -0.24
C GLN A 178 -13.54 -6.41 -0.11
N LEU A 179 -12.44 -6.68 0.60
CA LEU A 179 -12.22 -8.00 1.19
C LEU A 179 -13.07 -8.08 2.46
N LYS A 180 -14.13 -8.90 2.43
CA LYS A 180 -14.99 -9.04 3.60
C LYS A 180 -14.18 -9.59 4.79
N GLY A 181 -14.53 -9.16 5.99
CA GLY A 181 -13.99 -9.68 7.24
C GLY A 181 -15.09 -10.13 8.19
N SER A 182 -14.69 -10.48 9.42
CA SER A 182 -15.61 -10.96 10.46
C SER A 182 -16.78 -10.03 10.80
N GLU A 183 -16.64 -8.72 10.58
CA GLU A 183 -17.70 -7.73 10.84
C GLU A 183 -18.49 -7.33 9.59
N TYR A 184 -18.28 -7.97 8.44
CA TYR A 184 -18.99 -7.61 7.20
C TYR A 184 -20.52 -7.67 7.39
N ASP A 185 -21.03 -8.76 7.95
CA ASP A 185 -22.47 -8.94 8.23
C ASP A 185 -22.89 -8.45 9.64
N ASN A 186 -22.03 -7.73 10.36
CA ASN A 186 -22.36 -7.22 11.68
C ASN A 186 -23.41 -6.11 11.55
N THR A 187 -24.46 -6.15 12.38
CA THR A 187 -25.53 -5.16 12.38
C THR A 187 -25.10 -3.73 12.74
N GLU A 188 -23.93 -3.56 13.39
CA GLU A 188 -23.31 -2.25 13.65
C GLU A 188 -22.50 -1.73 12.46
N THR A 189 -22.19 -2.58 11.47
CA THR A 189 -21.49 -2.19 10.24
C THR A 189 -22.44 -1.44 9.32
N ILE A 190 -21.98 -0.30 8.81
CA ILE A 190 -22.72 0.50 7.83
C ILE A 190 -21.92 0.54 6.53
N HIS A 191 -22.46 -0.12 5.50
CA HIS A 191 -21.92 -0.11 4.15
C HIS A 191 -22.21 1.20 3.43
N ASN A 192 -21.32 1.60 2.52
CA ASN A 192 -21.43 2.84 1.75
C ASN A 192 -21.64 4.07 2.66
N TYR A 193 -20.94 4.11 3.79
CA TYR A 193 -20.98 5.23 4.72
C TYR A 193 -20.11 6.36 4.19
N GLU A 194 -20.56 7.60 4.39
CA GLU A 194 -19.80 8.79 4.00
C GLU A 194 -19.79 9.76 5.17
N VAL A 195 -18.62 10.37 5.41
CA VAL A 195 -18.47 11.46 6.38
C VAL A 195 -17.81 12.64 5.68
N THR A 196 -18.46 13.80 5.79
CA THR A 196 -17.86 15.09 5.45
C THR A 196 -17.33 15.74 6.72
N TYR A 197 -16.01 15.94 6.77
CA TYR A 197 -15.32 16.70 7.81
C TYR A 197 -15.14 18.16 7.39
N TYR A 198 -15.29 19.06 8.35
CA TYR A 198 -15.18 20.50 8.15
C TYR A 198 -13.97 21.06 8.86
N LYS A 199 -13.23 21.93 8.17
CA LYS A 199 -12.10 22.66 8.75
C LYS A 199 -12.58 23.42 9.98
N PRO A 200 -11.95 23.22 11.15
CA PRO A 200 -12.30 23.99 12.34
C PRO A 200 -12.02 25.48 12.13
N ALA A 201 -12.82 26.36 12.73
CA ALA A 201 -12.42 27.74 12.95
C ALA A 201 -11.15 27.76 13.84
N ASP A 202 -10.32 28.81 13.77
CA ASP A 202 -9.04 28.86 14.49
C ASP A 202 -9.16 28.37 15.94
N GLY A 203 -8.62 27.18 16.19
CA GLY A 203 -8.62 26.52 17.50
C GLY A 203 -9.81 25.62 17.86
N GLY A 204 -10.77 25.48 16.97
CA GLY A 204 -11.93 24.61 17.14
C GLY A 204 -11.63 23.14 16.91
N ASN A 205 -12.62 22.32 17.25
CA ASN A 205 -12.65 20.90 16.93
C ASN A 205 -13.18 20.68 15.50
N VAL A 206 -12.82 19.55 14.89
CA VAL A 206 -13.35 19.15 13.58
C VAL A 206 -14.83 18.81 13.74
N THR A 207 -15.68 19.52 13.01
CA THR A 207 -17.11 19.16 12.92
C THR A 207 -17.34 18.25 11.73
N TRP A 208 -18.39 17.44 11.79
CA TRP A 208 -18.70 16.49 10.73
C TRP A 208 -20.19 16.28 10.55
N LYS A 209 -20.56 15.80 9.37
CA LYS A 209 -21.87 15.23 9.07
C LYS A 209 -21.69 13.92 8.31
N ASP A 210 -22.62 13.00 8.49
CA ASP A 210 -22.63 11.75 7.73
C ASP A 210 -23.81 11.67 6.74
N ASN A 211 -23.78 10.66 5.88
CA ASN A 211 -24.87 10.37 4.95
C ASN A 211 -26.10 9.69 5.61
N GLN A 212 -26.07 9.46 6.92
CA GLN A 212 -27.21 8.99 7.71
C GLN A 212 -27.99 10.15 8.35
N GLY A 213 -27.53 11.39 8.16
CA GLY A 213 -28.14 12.61 8.69
C GLY A 213 -27.68 12.99 10.10
N ASN A 214 -26.67 12.32 10.64
CA ASN A 214 -26.06 12.67 11.91
C ASN A 214 -25.01 13.77 11.72
N THR A 215 -24.77 14.52 12.79
CA THR A 215 -23.72 15.53 12.86
C THR A 215 -23.03 15.46 14.21
N GLY A 216 -21.77 15.86 14.27
CA GLY A 216 -21.06 15.91 15.53
C GLY A 216 -19.76 16.71 15.44
N GLU A 217 -18.97 16.56 16.48
CA GLU A 217 -17.67 17.19 16.65
C GLU A 217 -16.69 16.15 17.19
N LEU A 218 -15.46 16.15 16.67
CA LEU A 218 -14.38 15.28 17.13
C LEU A 218 -13.55 16.04 18.17
N VAL A 219 -13.66 15.60 19.41
CA VAL A 219 -13.03 16.28 20.55
C VAL A 219 -11.73 15.56 20.91
N PRO A 220 -10.55 16.20 20.75
CA PRO A 220 -9.28 15.66 21.22
C PRO A 220 -9.32 15.32 22.70
N ASN A 221 -8.56 14.30 23.10
CA ASN A 221 -8.13 14.17 24.49
C ASN A 221 -6.85 14.98 24.81
N TYR A 222 -6.03 15.33 23.80
CA TYR A 222 -4.85 16.19 23.95
C TYR A 222 -5.13 17.58 23.36
N GLY A 223 -4.98 18.64 24.16
CA GLY A 223 -5.53 19.98 23.96
C GLY A 223 -5.25 20.77 22.66
N THR A 224 -5.56 22.06 22.74
CA THR A 224 -6.29 22.82 21.70
C THR A 224 -5.44 23.37 20.55
N ASP A 225 -6.02 23.26 19.35
CA ASP A 225 -5.80 24.04 18.11
C ASP A 225 -4.99 23.35 16.99
N SER A 226 -5.66 23.15 15.83
CA SER A 226 -5.11 22.82 14.49
C SER A 226 -4.57 21.41 14.20
N TRP A 227 -4.54 20.52 15.19
CA TRP A 227 -3.90 19.20 15.12
C TRP A 227 -4.44 18.20 14.07
N TRP A 228 -5.62 18.39 13.44
CA TRP A 228 -6.23 17.42 12.50
C TRP A 228 -6.21 17.85 11.04
N TRP A 229 -6.26 19.16 10.77
CA TRP A 229 -6.41 19.68 9.40
C TRP A 229 -5.07 19.96 8.69
N ALA A 230 -3.95 19.77 9.40
CA ALA A 230 -2.64 19.82 8.80
C ALA A 230 -2.55 18.75 7.68
N GLY A 231 -2.16 19.15 6.47
CA GLY A 231 -2.13 18.30 5.28
C GLY A 231 -3.22 18.57 4.25
N TYR A 232 -4.33 19.22 4.63
CA TYR A 232 -5.44 19.51 3.70
C TYR A 232 -5.36 20.88 3.01
N GLY A 233 -4.34 21.68 3.33
CA GLY A 233 -4.11 23.01 2.76
C GLY A 233 -5.30 23.96 2.93
N ASP A 234 -5.75 24.55 1.83
CA ASP A 234 -6.83 25.55 1.81
C ASP A 234 -8.23 24.95 1.73
N LYS A 235 -8.38 23.62 1.67
CA LYS A 235 -9.70 22.97 1.70
C LYS A 235 -10.45 23.36 2.98
N THR A 236 -11.74 23.62 2.87
CA THR A 236 -12.64 23.91 4.01
C THR A 236 -13.47 22.71 4.42
N GLU A 237 -13.58 21.70 3.56
CA GLU A 237 -14.22 20.42 3.83
C GLU A 237 -13.51 19.29 3.07
N VAL A 238 -13.62 18.07 3.58
CA VAL A 238 -13.19 16.84 2.91
C VAL A 238 -14.24 15.77 3.17
N THR A 239 -14.56 14.96 2.16
CA THR A 239 -15.49 13.83 2.30
C THR A 239 -14.74 12.54 2.04
N PHE A 240 -14.95 11.56 2.91
CA PHE A 240 -14.48 10.19 2.74
C PHE A 240 -15.68 9.26 2.65
N ASP A 241 -15.55 8.23 1.82
CA ASP A 241 -16.48 7.11 1.71
C ASP A 241 -15.80 5.80 2.12
N GLY A 242 -16.60 4.84 2.58
CA GLY A 242 -16.16 3.49 2.88
C GLY A 242 -17.07 2.78 3.86
N GLU A 243 -16.54 1.73 4.47
CA GLU A 243 -17.22 0.99 5.53
C GLU A 243 -17.08 1.69 6.89
N ARG A 244 -18.18 1.79 7.65
CA ARG A 244 -18.14 2.10 9.08
C ARG A 244 -18.33 0.84 9.87
N LEU A 245 -17.23 0.31 10.39
CA LEU A 245 -17.21 -0.85 11.27
C LEU A 245 -17.78 -0.53 12.67
N PRO A 246 -18.09 -1.57 13.48
CA PRO A 246 -18.41 -1.39 14.89
C PRO A 246 -17.29 -0.62 15.61
N ASN A 247 -17.63 0.08 16.69
CA ASN A 247 -16.59 0.65 17.56
C ASN A 247 -15.65 -0.47 18.03
N ALA A 248 -14.33 -0.24 18.02
CA ALA A 248 -13.35 -1.24 18.40
C ALA A 248 -13.11 -1.33 19.91
N TYR A 249 -13.26 -0.21 20.62
CA TYR A 249 -12.98 -0.12 22.04
C TYR A 249 -14.24 0.14 22.87
N VAL A 250 -14.20 -0.29 24.13
CA VAL A 250 -15.22 0.01 25.14
C VAL A 250 -14.55 0.60 26.38
N ASN A 251 -15.16 1.61 26.98
CA ASN A 251 -14.72 2.13 28.27
C ASN A 251 -15.13 1.15 29.37
N THR A 252 -14.16 0.47 29.96
CA THR A 252 -14.30 -0.51 31.06
C THR A 252 -14.19 0.12 32.44
N SER A 253 -14.02 1.44 32.54
CA SER A 253 -13.98 2.13 33.83
C SER A 253 -15.31 2.00 34.57
N THR A 254 -15.25 1.62 35.84
CA THR A 254 -16.41 1.65 36.74
C THR A 254 -16.56 2.98 37.48
N ASP A 255 -15.62 3.90 37.30
CA ASP A 255 -15.63 5.24 37.89
C ASP A 255 -15.83 6.29 36.79
N SER A 256 -16.94 7.03 36.87
CA SER A 256 -17.31 8.05 35.87
C SER A 256 -16.32 9.21 35.75
N SER A 257 -15.36 9.35 36.68
CA SER A 257 -14.32 10.38 36.66
C SER A 257 -13.02 9.94 35.98
N THR A 258 -12.92 8.66 35.60
CA THR A 258 -11.73 8.11 34.95
C THR A 258 -12.12 7.26 33.75
N GLU A 259 -11.20 7.15 32.79
CA GLU A 259 -11.42 6.32 31.61
C GLU A 259 -10.41 5.18 31.56
N SER A 260 -10.88 4.02 31.12
CA SER A 260 -10.06 2.84 30.87
C SER A 260 -10.63 2.16 29.65
N TRP A 261 -9.89 2.12 28.55
CA TRP A 261 -10.39 1.61 27.28
C TRP A 261 -9.73 0.27 26.97
N ALA A 262 -10.55 -0.68 26.56
CA ALA A 262 -10.11 -2.01 26.15
C ALA A 262 -10.79 -2.40 24.84
N LEU A 263 -10.14 -3.25 24.05
CA LEU A 263 -10.76 -3.84 22.86
C LEU A 263 -12.05 -4.58 23.25
N ARG A 264 -13.07 -4.47 22.41
CA ARG A 264 -14.29 -5.26 22.56
C ARG A 264 -13.99 -6.72 22.23
N ASP A 265 -14.46 -7.61 23.09
CA ASP A 265 -14.28 -9.05 22.91
C ASP A 265 -14.98 -9.56 21.64
N ASN A 266 -14.33 -10.52 20.97
CA ASN A 266 -14.86 -11.28 19.82
C ASN A 266 -15.18 -10.45 18.56
N LEU A 267 -14.63 -9.25 18.43
CA LEU A 267 -14.70 -8.48 17.18
C LEU A 267 -13.38 -8.56 16.41
N PHE A 268 -13.45 -8.32 15.10
CA PHE A 268 -12.31 -8.21 14.18
C PHE A 268 -11.40 -9.45 14.19
N THR A 269 -12.02 -10.61 14.30
CA THR A 269 -11.31 -11.90 14.41
C THR A 269 -10.57 -12.32 13.14
N TRP A 270 -10.90 -11.72 11.99
CA TRP A 270 -10.21 -11.86 10.70
C TRP A 270 -10.70 -10.80 9.69
N GLY A 271 -9.91 -10.55 8.64
CA GLY A 271 -10.22 -9.74 7.47
C GLY A 271 -9.91 -8.25 7.60
N TYR A 272 -9.08 -7.84 8.56
CA TYR A 272 -8.79 -6.44 8.84
C TYR A 272 -7.31 -6.18 9.05
N ALA A 273 -6.83 -5.06 8.51
CA ALA A 273 -5.47 -4.60 8.73
C ALA A 273 -5.31 -4.12 10.19
N GLU A 274 -4.10 -4.26 10.71
CA GLU A 274 -3.72 -3.85 12.06
C GLU A 274 -4.60 -4.44 13.17
N THR A 275 -4.82 -5.75 13.10
CA THR A 275 -5.55 -6.48 14.13
C THR A 275 -4.70 -7.59 14.72
N TYR A 276 -4.29 -7.40 15.98
CA TYR A 276 -3.35 -8.30 16.66
C TYR A 276 -4.08 -9.49 17.31
N ASN A 277 -3.40 -10.63 17.38
CA ASN A 277 -3.88 -11.87 18.01
C ASN A 277 -5.20 -12.44 17.43
N ASN A 278 -5.56 -12.02 16.22
CA ASN A 278 -6.71 -12.55 15.49
C ASN A 278 -6.30 -13.82 14.69
N GLN A 279 -7.20 -14.38 13.89
CA GLN A 279 -6.96 -15.65 13.16
C GLN A 279 -5.94 -15.52 12.01
N ASP A 280 -5.86 -14.34 11.40
CA ASP A 280 -5.05 -14.10 10.21
C ASP A 280 -3.73 -13.35 10.51
N TYR A 281 -3.50 -12.91 11.74
CA TYR A 281 -2.27 -12.24 12.15
C TYR A 281 -1.09 -13.22 12.23
N ASP A 282 -0.04 -12.94 11.47
CA ASP A 282 1.25 -13.60 11.58
C ASP A 282 2.17 -12.79 12.51
N THR A 283 2.49 -13.37 13.67
CA THR A 283 3.33 -12.72 14.69
C THR A 283 4.78 -12.53 14.29
N LYS A 284 5.32 -13.36 13.37
CA LYS A 284 6.70 -13.25 12.90
C LYS A 284 6.82 -12.14 11.86
N MET A 285 5.88 -12.10 10.91
CA MET A 285 5.81 -11.05 9.90
C MET A 285 5.34 -9.73 10.50
N LYS A 286 4.55 -9.77 11.58
CA LYS A 286 3.81 -8.63 12.13
C LYS A 286 2.81 -8.09 11.12
N ALA A 287 2.03 -8.99 10.52
CA ALA A 287 1.16 -8.67 9.42
C ALA A 287 -0.16 -9.45 9.50
N ASN A 288 -1.24 -8.83 9.04
CA ASN A 288 -2.52 -9.51 8.82
C ASN A 288 -2.53 -10.10 7.41
N ARG A 289 -2.91 -11.37 7.29
CA ARG A 289 -2.96 -12.09 6.02
C ARG A 289 -4.36 -12.00 5.41
N PHE A 290 -4.40 -11.91 4.08
CA PHE A 290 -5.63 -11.70 3.32
C PHE A 290 -5.76 -12.73 2.21
N ASP A 291 -6.98 -13.22 2.02
CA ASP A 291 -7.39 -14.14 0.96
C ASP A 291 -8.27 -13.35 -0.02
N ILE A 292 -7.83 -13.27 -1.28
CA ILE A 292 -8.48 -12.52 -2.36
C ILE A 292 -9.87 -13.09 -2.67
N SER A 293 -10.12 -14.36 -2.37
CA SER A 293 -11.44 -14.99 -2.52
C SER A 293 -12.51 -14.38 -1.61
N ASN A 294 -12.11 -13.57 -0.61
CA ASN A 294 -13.03 -12.77 0.21
C ASN A 294 -13.49 -11.47 -0.45
N ALA A 295 -13.00 -11.14 -1.66
CA ALA A 295 -13.47 -9.99 -2.41
C ALA A 295 -14.97 -10.15 -2.75
N VAL A 296 -15.75 -9.11 -2.48
CA VAL A 296 -17.19 -9.08 -2.77
C VAL A 296 -17.55 -7.92 -3.70
N ASN A 297 -18.53 -8.16 -4.56
CA ASN A 297 -19.21 -7.12 -5.33
C ASN A 297 -20.07 -6.24 -4.40
N ALA A 298 -20.56 -5.12 -4.92
CA ALA A 298 -21.41 -4.19 -4.17
C ALA A 298 -22.71 -4.82 -3.60
N ASP A 299 -23.17 -5.94 -4.15
CA ASP A 299 -24.33 -6.70 -3.67
C ASP A 299 -23.97 -7.80 -2.65
N GLY A 300 -22.70 -7.90 -2.26
CA GLY A 300 -22.17 -8.92 -1.35
C GLY A 300 -21.88 -10.28 -2.00
N SER A 301 -22.15 -10.45 -3.30
CA SER A 301 -21.80 -11.69 -4.01
C SER A 301 -20.27 -11.81 -4.17
N PRO A 302 -19.70 -13.03 -4.17
CA PRO A 302 -18.27 -13.22 -4.40
C PRO A 302 -17.82 -12.63 -5.74
N ALA A 303 -16.74 -11.85 -5.73
CA ALA A 303 -16.19 -11.23 -6.93
C ALA A 303 -15.43 -12.22 -7.83
N ASN A 304 -14.93 -13.33 -7.26
CA ASN A 304 -14.18 -14.39 -7.95
C ASN A 304 -13.01 -13.87 -8.79
N LEU A 305 -12.21 -12.96 -8.22
CA LEU A 305 -10.99 -12.47 -8.85
C LEU A 305 -9.96 -13.60 -8.95
N ASP A 306 -9.24 -13.67 -10.07
CA ASP A 306 -8.08 -14.56 -10.28
C ASP A 306 -6.77 -13.95 -9.76
N GLY A 307 -6.78 -12.66 -9.40
CA GLY A 307 -5.68 -11.92 -8.81
C GLY A 307 -5.98 -10.43 -8.69
N ILE A 308 -5.06 -9.69 -8.08
CA ILE A 308 -5.15 -8.25 -7.84
C ILE A 308 -3.83 -7.57 -8.18
N ASP A 309 -3.88 -6.27 -8.46
CA ASP A 309 -2.68 -5.46 -8.72
C ASP A 309 -2.58 -4.30 -7.73
N PHE A 310 -3.73 -3.84 -7.22
CA PHE A 310 -3.85 -2.72 -6.30
C PHE A 310 -4.55 -3.09 -5.00
N ILE A 311 -4.10 -2.44 -3.92
CA ILE A 311 -4.77 -2.47 -2.62
C ILE A 311 -5.08 -1.05 -2.15
N LYS A 312 -6.19 -0.89 -1.44
CA LYS A 312 -6.50 0.28 -0.61
C LYS A 312 -6.67 -0.19 0.82
N VAL A 313 -5.92 0.38 1.76
CA VAL A 313 -6.12 0.17 3.21
C VAL A 313 -6.74 1.43 3.78
N GLN A 314 -7.81 1.30 4.57
CA GLN A 314 -8.56 2.44 5.09
C GLN A 314 -8.91 2.25 6.58
N SER A 315 -8.72 3.30 7.38
CA SER A 315 -9.25 3.38 8.74
C SER A 315 -10.78 3.36 8.70
N SER A 316 -11.40 2.32 9.25
CA SER A 316 -12.84 2.07 9.11
C SER A 316 -13.60 2.02 10.43
N VAL A 317 -12.94 2.30 11.56
CA VAL A 317 -13.59 2.45 12.87
C VAL A 317 -13.79 3.94 13.18
N PHE A 318 -15.06 4.40 13.21
CA PHE A 318 -15.36 5.79 13.55
C PHE A 318 -15.58 5.98 15.05
N GLN A 319 -14.49 6.10 15.80
CA GLN A 319 -14.50 6.18 17.27
C GLN A 319 -13.39 7.09 17.81
N ILE A 320 -13.73 7.90 18.83
CA ILE A 320 -12.78 8.47 19.79
C ILE A 320 -12.85 7.62 21.07
N ALA A 321 -11.75 6.95 21.41
CA ALA A 321 -11.59 6.05 22.55
C ALA A 321 -10.79 6.72 23.69
N GLY A 322 -11.26 7.88 24.12
CA GLY A 322 -10.72 8.57 25.29
C GLY A 322 -9.24 8.91 25.18
N TRP A 323 -8.41 8.39 26.09
CA TRP A 323 -6.97 8.60 26.06
C TRP A 323 -6.24 7.98 24.88
N LEU A 324 -6.82 6.97 24.21
CA LEU A 324 -6.30 6.48 22.93
C LEU A 324 -6.52 7.48 21.80
N ASN A 325 -7.52 8.36 21.97
CA ASN A 325 -8.00 9.28 20.96
C ASN A 325 -8.68 8.55 19.80
N GLU A 326 -8.51 8.98 18.57
CA GLU A 326 -9.05 8.28 17.42
C GLU A 326 -8.49 6.86 17.29
N VAL A 327 -9.33 5.94 16.81
CA VAL A 327 -8.85 4.65 16.33
C VAL A 327 -8.23 4.87 14.95
N SER A 328 -6.90 4.78 14.88
CA SER A 328 -6.10 5.10 13.70
C SER A 328 -5.39 3.85 13.18
N THR A 329 -5.75 3.36 12.00
CA THR A 329 -5.01 2.25 11.39
C THR A 329 -3.59 2.70 11.00
N GLU A 330 -2.59 1.89 11.30
CA GLU A 330 -1.16 2.13 11.09
C GLU A 330 -0.49 0.92 10.41
N VAL A 331 0.11 1.15 9.24
CA VAL A 331 0.60 0.08 8.36
C VAL A 331 1.94 0.40 7.71
N SER A 332 2.74 -0.62 7.35
CA SER A 332 4.14 -0.46 6.88
C SER A 332 4.44 -1.15 5.53
N GLY A 333 3.41 -1.48 4.77
CA GLY A 333 3.52 -2.08 3.45
C GLY A 333 2.71 -3.36 3.32
N ALA A 334 2.83 -4.02 2.17
CA ALA A 334 2.21 -5.30 1.90
C ALA A 334 3.12 -6.21 1.06
N VAL A 335 2.87 -7.52 1.11
CA VAL A 335 3.67 -8.53 0.42
C VAL A 335 2.81 -9.61 -0.23
N ASP A 336 3.20 -10.06 -1.42
CA ASP A 336 2.69 -11.28 -2.07
C ASP A 336 3.29 -12.52 -1.39
N LEU A 337 2.44 -13.31 -0.75
CA LEU A 337 2.83 -14.55 -0.07
C LEU A 337 3.23 -15.63 -1.08
N ASN A 338 2.66 -15.61 -2.29
CA ASN A 338 3.02 -16.54 -3.36
C ASN A 338 4.50 -16.40 -3.75
N MET A 339 5.08 -15.21 -3.64
CA MET A 339 6.49 -14.97 -3.98
C MET A 339 7.43 -15.24 -2.80
N LEU A 340 6.98 -15.04 -1.55
CA LEU A 340 7.77 -15.35 -0.35
C LEU A 340 7.93 -16.87 -0.13
N ASP A 341 6.85 -17.63 -0.31
CA ASP A 341 6.88 -19.08 -0.06
C ASP A 341 7.72 -19.84 -1.10
N ASN A 342 7.93 -19.26 -2.29
CA ASN A 342 8.83 -19.78 -3.32
C ASN A 342 10.30 -19.36 -3.15
N ALA A 343 10.61 -18.52 -2.17
CA ALA A 343 11.97 -18.02 -1.90
C ALA A 343 12.73 -18.84 -0.84
N ASN A 344 12.15 -19.94 -0.31
CA ASN A 344 12.75 -20.82 0.70
C ASN A 344 13.06 -22.24 0.18
#